data_AF-A0A151WL52-F1
#
_entry.id   AF-A0A151WL52-F1
#
_cell.length_a   1.000
_cell.length_b   1.000
_cell.length_c   1.000
_cell.angle_alpha   90.00
_cell.angle_beta   90.00
_cell.angle_gamma   90.00
#
_symmetry.space_group_name_H-M   'P 1'
#
loop_
_entity.id
_entity.type
_entity.pdbx_description
1 polymer ?
#
loop_
_entity_poly.entity_id
_entity_poly.type
_entity_poly.pdbx_seq_one_letter_code
_entity_poly.pdbx_strand_id
1 'polypeptide(L)'
;GMRDTLNIDTLQARLEDLEMDEEQKKRLESFLGQKEKVGELCGEDFEKLGELGSGNGGVVTKVKHKKYGLIMAMKQIRLEVKPPIKKQIIRELKVLHECNFAHIVGFYGAFCR
;
A
#
# COMPACT_ATOMS: atom_id res chain seq x y z
N GLY A 1 15.30 31.02 -18.11
CA GLY A 1 14.24 30.19 -18.71
C GLY A 1 13.54 29.46 -17.59
N MET A 2 12.42 30.03 -17.12
CA MET A 2 11.58 29.48 -16.06
C MET A 2 10.87 28.25 -16.59
N ARG A 3 11.12 27.09 -15.96
CA ARG A 3 10.27 25.91 -16.12
C ARG A 3 9.08 26.08 -15.18
N ASP A 4 7.90 26.18 -15.79
CA ASP A 4 6.57 25.83 -15.26
C ASP A 4 6.32 26.16 -13.79
N THR A 5 5.92 27.40 -13.54
CA THR A 5 5.19 27.76 -12.31
C THR A 5 3.88 26.99 -12.27
N LEU A 6 3.80 26.02 -11.36
CA LEU A 6 2.55 25.42 -10.86
C LEU A 6 1.62 26.55 -10.37
N ASN A 7 0.64 26.92 -11.19
CA ASN A 7 -0.37 27.91 -10.83
C ASN A 7 -1.35 27.32 -9.80
N ILE A 8 -1.72 28.11 -8.80
CA ILE A 8 -2.59 27.75 -7.68
C ILE A 8 -3.98 27.30 -8.16
N ASP A 9 -4.49 27.91 -9.23
CA ASP A 9 -5.79 27.55 -9.81
C ASP A 9 -5.77 26.14 -10.45
N THR A 10 -4.62 25.72 -10.99
CA THR A 10 -4.43 24.39 -11.57
C THR A 10 -4.31 23.29 -10.50
N LEU A 11 -3.88 23.65 -9.29
CA LEU A 11 -3.84 22.76 -8.13
C LEU A 11 -5.23 22.64 -7.48
N GLN A 12 -5.97 23.75 -7.35
CA GLN A 12 -7.35 23.72 -6.83
C GLN A 12 -8.29 22.88 -7.69
N ALA A 13 -8.18 22.94 -9.02
CA ALA A 13 -8.97 22.10 -9.93
C ALA A 13 -8.67 20.59 -9.83
N ARG A 14 -7.45 20.16 -9.46
CA ARG A 14 -7.12 18.74 -9.20
C ARG A 14 -7.53 18.25 -7.81
N LEU A 15 -7.72 19.18 -6.88
CA LEU A 15 -8.15 18.95 -5.50
C LEU A 15 -9.68 18.74 -5.40
N GLU A 16 -10.46 19.25 -6.34
CA GLU A 16 -11.91 18.99 -6.46
C GLU A 16 -12.20 17.70 -7.27
N ASP A 17 -11.44 17.42 -8.34
CA ASP A 17 -11.59 16.26 -9.25
C ASP A 17 -11.26 14.87 -8.64
N LEU A 18 -10.72 14.79 -7.42
CA LEU A 18 -10.69 13.55 -6.64
C LEU A 18 -12.04 13.36 -5.91
N GLU A 19 -13.16 13.51 -6.65
CA GLU A 19 -14.57 13.49 -6.22
C GLU A 19 -14.97 12.16 -5.55
N MET A 20 -14.32 11.83 -4.45
CA MET A 20 -14.69 10.75 -3.59
C MET A 20 -16.02 11.12 -2.95
N ASP A 21 -17.04 10.33 -3.23
CA ASP A 21 -18.28 10.43 -2.49
C ASP A 21 -18.04 10.18 -0.98
N GLU A 22 -19.00 10.54 -0.15
CA GLU A 22 -18.87 10.41 1.31
C GLU A 22 -18.63 8.96 1.77
N GLU A 23 -19.12 7.96 1.02
CA GLU A 23 -18.87 6.55 1.32
C GLU A 23 -17.41 6.17 1.06
N GLN A 24 -16.87 6.63 -0.08
CA GLN A 24 -15.49 6.41 -0.45
C GLN A 24 -14.52 7.09 0.52
N LYS A 25 -14.82 8.33 0.93
CA LYS A 25 -14.05 9.05 1.96
C LYS A 25 -14.05 8.27 3.27
N LYS A 26 -15.23 7.87 3.75
CA LYS A 26 -15.39 7.09 4.98
C LYS A 26 -14.65 5.75 4.93
N ARG A 27 -14.67 5.07 3.77
CA ARG A 27 -13.92 3.82 3.58
C ARG A 27 -12.42 4.06 3.63
N LEU A 28 -11.94 5.13 2.99
CA LEU A 28 -10.53 5.48 2.99
C LEU A 28 -10.06 5.87 4.40
N GLU A 29 -10.81 6.69 5.12
CA GLU A 29 -10.55 7.06 6.52
C GLU A 29 -10.50 5.83 7.42
N SER A 30 -11.45 4.90 7.28
CA SER A 30 -11.46 3.64 8.03
C SER A 30 -10.21 2.82 7.76
N PHE A 31 -9.81 2.71 6.49
CA PHE A 31 -8.58 2.03 6.09
C PHE A 31 -7.33 2.70 6.69
N LEU A 32 -7.22 4.03 6.60
CA LEU A 32 -6.10 4.79 7.15
C LEU A 32 -5.99 4.64 8.68
N GLY A 33 -7.11 4.68 9.39
CA GLY A 33 -7.13 4.47 10.84
C GLY A 33 -6.77 3.04 11.27
N GLN A 34 -7.03 2.03 10.43
CA GLN A 34 -6.52 0.67 10.65
C GLN A 34 -5.02 0.59 10.37
N LYS A 35 -4.57 1.20 9.28
CA LYS A 35 -3.15 1.21 8.85
C LYS A 35 -2.24 1.84 9.89
N GLU A 36 -2.66 2.94 10.52
CA GLU A 36 -1.89 3.60 11.58
C GLU A 36 -1.62 2.68 12.78
N LYS A 37 -2.58 1.81 13.13
CA LYS A 37 -2.42 0.84 14.23
C LYS A 37 -1.41 -0.26 13.90
N VAL A 38 -1.31 -0.65 12.63
CA VAL A 38 -0.52 -1.81 12.21
C VAL A 38 0.98 -1.58 12.43
N GLY A 39 1.49 -0.38 12.11
CA GLY A 39 2.91 -0.07 12.28
C GLY A 39 3.82 -0.88 11.35
N GLU A 40 5.03 -1.21 11.82
CA GLU A 40 5.96 -2.04 11.07
C GLU A 40 5.52 -3.51 11.03
N LEU A 41 5.70 -4.13 9.87
CA LEU A 41 5.26 -5.51 9.60
C LEU A 41 6.43 -6.49 9.64
N CYS A 42 6.22 -7.63 10.29
CA CYS A 42 7.09 -8.80 10.26
C CYS A 42 6.36 -10.00 9.66
N GLY A 43 7.10 -10.91 9.03
CA GLY A 43 6.53 -12.14 8.47
C GLY A 43 5.86 -13.04 9.52
N GLU A 44 6.27 -12.92 10.77
CA GLU A 44 5.68 -13.66 11.89
C GLU A 44 4.34 -13.09 12.36
N ASP A 45 3.93 -11.90 11.94
CA ASP A 45 2.68 -11.29 12.39
C ASP A 45 1.43 -11.93 11.76
N PHE A 46 1.63 -12.79 10.75
CA PHE A 46 0.56 -13.23 9.87
C PHE A 46 0.25 -14.72 9.99
N GLU A 47 -1.03 -15.03 9.99
CA GLU A 47 -1.58 -16.37 9.79
C GLU A 47 -2.06 -16.51 8.34
N LYS A 48 -1.66 -17.59 7.65
CA LYS A 48 -2.08 -17.86 6.27
C LYS A 48 -3.45 -18.53 6.26
N LEU A 49 -4.39 -17.96 5.52
CA LEU A 49 -5.76 -18.48 5.40
C LEU A 49 -6.02 -19.23 4.09
N GLY A 50 -5.27 -18.92 3.02
CA GLY A 50 -5.39 -19.59 1.73
C GLY A 50 -4.75 -18.80 0.59
N GLU A 51 -4.45 -19.47 -0.52
CA GLU A 51 -3.96 -18.82 -1.72
C GLU A 51 -5.10 -18.09 -2.45
N LEU A 52 -4.83 -16.85 -2.89
CA LEU A 52 -5.74 -16.08 -3.74
C LEU A 52 -5.38 -16.21 -5.22
N GLY A 53 -4.11 -16.48 -5.52
CA GLY A 53 -3.63 -16.79 -6.86
C GLY A 53 -2.11 -16.70 -6.99
N SER A 54 -1.60 -17.20 -8.10
CA SER A 54 -0.18 -17.23 -8.42
C SER A 54 0.06 -16.86 -9.89
N GLY A 55 1.21 -16.24 -10.16
CA GLY A 55 1.64 -15.87 -11.51
C GLY A 55 3.13 -15.58 -11.56
N ASN A 56 3.62 -15.05 -12.68
CA ASN A 56 5.07 -14.82 -12.89
C ASN A 56 5.70 -13.92 -11.81
N GLY A 57 4.92 -13.01 -11.22
CA GLY A 57 5.38 -12.08 -10.18
C GLY A 57 5.31 -12.64 -8.75
N GLY A 58 5.03 -13.93 -8.56
CA GLY A 58 4.92 -14.57 -7.25
C GLY A 58 3.51 -15.00 -6.87
N VAL A 59 3.31 -15.26 -5.58
CA VAL A 59 2.06 -15.83 -5.03
C VAL A 59 1.37 -14.79 -4.14
N VAL A 60 0.06 -14.67 -4.25
CA VAL A 60 -0.77 -13.85 -3.38
C VAL A 60 -1.52 -14.76 -2.41
N THR A 61 -1.32 -14.55 -1.11
CA THR A 61 -1.96 -15.33 -0.05
C THR A 61 -2.90 -14.43 0.76
N LYS A 62 -4.12 -14.90 1.03
CA LYS A 62 -5.01 -14.32 2.04
C LYS A 62 -4.42 -14.59 3.41
N VAL A 63 -4.16 -13.55 4.18
CA VAL A 63 -3.57 -13.64 5.52
C VAL A 63 -4.40 -12.89 6.54
N LYS A 64 -4.26 -13.25 7.81
CA LYS A 64 -4.80 -12.52 8.96
C LYS A 64 -3.65 -11.99 9.80
N HIS A 65 -3.63 -10.68 10.04
CA HIS A 65 -2.71 -10.08 10.99
C HIS A 65 -3.14 -10.50 12.41
N LYS A 66 -2.30 -11.26 13.12
CA LYS A 66 -2.67 -11.93 14.37
C LYS A 66 -3.11 -10.95 15.46
N LYS A 67 -2.38 -9.85 15.64
CA LYS A 67 -2.66 -8.83 16.67
C LYS A 67 -3.98 -8.08 16.47
N TYR A 68 -4.27 -7.64 15.25
CA TYR A 68 -5.41 -6.76 14.97
C TYR A 68 -6.60 -7.48 14.32
N GLY A 69 -6.44 -8.75 13.95
CA GLY A 69 -7.46 -9.53 13.25
C GLY A 69 -7.75 -9.09 11.82
N LEU A 70 -6.94 -8.19 11.26
CA LEU A 70 -7.14 -7.63 9.92
C LEU A 70 -6.85 -8.67 8.83
N ILE A 71 -7.77 -8.79 7.88
CA ILE A 71 -7.60 -9.64 6.69
C ILE A 71 -6.87 -8.84 5.61
N MET A 72 -5.79 -9.40 5.08
CA MET A 72 -4.95 -8.77 4.07
C MET A 72 -4.63 -9.73 2.92
N ALA A 73 -4.21 -9.17 1.79
CA ALA A 73 -3.59 -9.92 0.70
C ALA A 73 -2.08 -9.70 0.75
N MET A 74 -1.30 -10.76 0.93
CA MET A 74 0.16 -10.70 0.97
C MET A 74 0.73 -11.25 -0.34
N LYS A 75 1.40 -10.40 -1.11
CA LYS A 75 2.12 -10.80 -2.32
C LYS A 75 3.57 -11.15 -1.99
N GLN A 76 3.93 -12.41 -2.14
CA GLN A 76 5.28 -12.91 -1.94
C GLN A 76 6.02 -13.00 -3.27
N ILE A 77 7.03 -12.15 -3.44
CA ILE A 77 7.87 -12.08 -4.65
C ILE A 77 9.25 -12.67 -4.33
N ARG A 78 9.66 -13.70 -5.07
CA ARG A 78 11.00 -14.29 -4.94
C ARG A 78 11.95 -13.52 -5.83
N LEU A 79 12.96 -12.89 -5.23
CA LEU A 79 13.98 -12.10 -5.93
C LEU A 79 15.37 -12.58 -5.51
N GLU A 80 16.20 -12.92 -6.48
CA GLU A 80 17.62 -13.27 -6.29
C GLU A 80 18.50 -12.03 -6.55
N VAL A 81 18.49 -11.10 -5.58
CA VAL A 81 19.27 -9.85 -5.67
C VAL A 81 20.05 -9.59 -4.39
N LYS A 82 21.13 -8.82 -4.50
CA LYS A 82 22.00 -8.48 -3.36
C LYS A 82 21.23 -7.67 -2.30
N PRO A 83 21.58 -7.78 -1.00
CA PRO A 83 20.91 -7.05 0.09
C PRO A 83 20.75 -5.53 -0.12
N PRO A 84 21.72 -4.80 -0.70
CA PRO A 84 21.54 -3.36 -0.98
C PRO A 84 20.39 -3.07 -1.94
N ILE A 85 20.19 -3.92 -2.95
CA ILE A 85 19.11 -3.79 -3.94
C ILE A 85 17.76 -4.07 -3.27
N LYS A 86 17.67 -5.08 -2.40
CA LYS A 86 16.44 -5.33 -1.62
C LYS A 86 16.04 -4.11 -0.78
N LYS A 87 17.01 -3.48 -0.10
CA LYS A 87 16.76 -2.26 0.69
C LYS A 87 16.29 -1.10 -0.18
N GLN A 88 16.87 -0.94 -1.37
CA GLN A 88 16.41 0.07 -2.34
C GLN A 88 14.96 -0.18 -2.78
N ILE A 89 14.61 -1.41 -3.13
CA ILE A 89 13.24 -1.78 -3.52
C ILE A 89 12.26 -1.46 -2.39
N ILE A 90 12.56 -1.85 -1.14
CA ILE A 90 11.70 -1.53 0.01
C ILE A 90 11.55 -0.02 0.20
N ARG A 91 12.61 0.76 0.00
CA ARG A 91 12.54 2.23 0.08
C ARG A 91 11.64 2.81 -1.03
N GLU A 92 11.74 2.33 -2.26
CA GLU A 92 10.91 2.80 -3.37
C GLU A 92 9.43 2.42 -3.17
N LEU A 93 9.16 1.22 -2.62
CA LEU A 93 7.80 0.81 -2.26
C LEU A 93 7.17 1.69 -1.17
N LYS A 94 7.95 2.48 -0.42
CA LYS A 94 7.39 3.41 0.57
C LYS A 94 6.48 4.47 -0.06
N VAL A 95 6.69 4.83 -1.33
CA VAL A 95 5.82 5.78 -2.05
C VAL A 95 4.36 5.30 -2.09
N LEU A 96 4.12 3.97 -2.07
CA LEU A 96 2.77 3.41 -2.01
C LEU A 96 2.03 3.75 -0.71
N HIS A 97 2.72 4.19 0.35
CA HIS A 97 2.05 4.69 1.55
C HIS A 97 1.27 5.98 1.28
N GLU A 98 1.68 6.78 0.30
CA GLU A 98 1.06 8.05 -0.09
C GLU A 98 -0.04 7.86 -1.13
N CYS A 99 -0.06 6.72 -1.84
CA CYS A 99 -1.09 6.36 -2.82
C CYS A 99 -2.41 5.92 -2.15
N ASN A 100 -3.11 6.86 -1.53
CA ASN A 100 -4.38 6.63 -0.85
C ASN A 100 -5.53 7.23 -1.68
N PHE A 101 -6.24 6.38 -2.42
CA PHE A 101 -7.37 6.81 -3.24
C PHE A 101 -8.40 5.69 -3.35
N ALA A 102 -9.68 6.04 -3.50
CA ALA A 102 -10.78 5.07 -3.45
C ALA A 102 -10.66 3.92 -4.46
N HIS A 103 -10.01 4.18 -5.61
CA HIS A 103 -9.83 3.23 -6.71
C HIS A 103 -8.46 2.54 -6.71
N ILE A 104 -7.59 2.86 -5.74
CA ILE A 104 -6.28 2.22 -5.56
C ILE A 104 -6.36 1.25 -4.39
N VAL A 105 -5.78 0.05 -4.56
CA VAL A 105 -5.71 -0.94 -3.48
C VAL A 105 -4.87 -0.38 -2.34
N GLY A 106 -5.44 -0.36 -1.14
CA GLY A 106 -4.76 0.13 0.05
C GLY A 106 -3.48 -0.64 0.38
N PHE A 107 -2.42 0.10 0.72
CA PHE A 107 -1.12 -0.45 1.06
C PHE A 107 -0.82 -0.34 2.56
N TYR A 108 -0.65 -1.48 3.23
CA TYR A 108 -0.24 -1.54 4.64
C TYR A 108 1.28 -1.43 4.82
N GLY A 109 2.06 -2.07 3.96
CA GLY A 109 3.52 -2.04 4.06
C GLY A 109 4.20 -3.13 3.23
N ALA A 110 5.53 -3.08 3.22
CA ALA A 110 6.39 -4.08 2.59
C ALA A 110 7.57 -4.39 3.51
N PHE A 111 7.97 -5.65 3.55
CA PHE A 111 9.11 -6.13 4.32
C PHE A 111 9.87 -7.19 3.54
N CYS A 112 11.13 -7.43 3.91
CA CYS A 112 11.95 -8.49 3.35
C CYS A 112 12.33 -9.48 4.45
N ARG A 113 12.46 -10.75 4.04
CA ARG A 113 13.13 -11.79 4.80
C ARG A 113 14.57 -11.95 4.33
#